data_AF-T0SGH6-F1
#
_entry.id   AF-T0SGH6-F1
#
_cell.length_a   1.000
_cell.length_b   1.000
_cell.length_c   1.000
_cell.angle_alpha   90.00
_cell.angle_beta   90.00
_cell.angle_gamma   90.00
#
_symmetry.space_group_name_H-M   'P 1'
#
loop_
_entity.id
_entity.type
_entity.pdbx_description
1 polymer ?
#
loop_
_entity_poly.entity_id
_entity_poly.type
_entity_poly.pdbx_seq_one_letter_code
_entity_poly.pdbx_strand_id
1 'polypeptide(L)'
;MKKILLLSLLSLNSFSIDSIWTNLTARGNHVDRYPAIIKELVSQKLFHTSVPYIKEYLVSSSKVDRAKFDSLLEEVISHVGDRQFVLLPEEYLERSSSPTLKYLLAKKLLRKRKYDDVLKVLRGAIPSDHPVKPFALQLEAMVFSLRESGQSAINTFDRCIKESNSQLGRAETLQKKRQLLINRDTCIVGLARTYYSVKQYDKAELAYLDLDKKSYVWPEILVEEAWNSFYKEDYNRTLGKLVTYNAPVLQYIFNPEIDVLRSMSYLKMCLYDDATKVVENFYSKYEKDTGKLDTLISKNNKDLKFFFLLINNYIQGRKFSVDLVNELLASTMKDPAFLNLIESYSNGKNELDQIKTISNKRLAKVLANNLKDSLVLQQRLIGSYVKKNLRISLAELNKAFMGMSYIKLEILNKRKSLLYSNTELSSVRGDVKYLKRNEKQYFWTFNGEFWADELGDYVFALKSECN
;
A
#
# COMPACT_ATOMS: atom_id res chain seq x y z
N MET A 1 72.27 1.97 2.15
CA MET A 1 71.11 2.57 2.86
C MET A 1 69.90 2.50 1.92
N LYS A 2 69.05 1.47 2.06
CA LYS A 2 67.67 1.55 2.60
C LYS A 2 66.74 2.53 1.86
N LYS A 3 65.81 1.98 1.08
CA LYS A 3 64.33 2.14 1.16
C LYS A 3 63.70 1.43 -0.06
N ILE A 4 63.38 0.14 0.06
CA ILE A 4 62.13 -0.45 0.60
C ILE A 4 60.95 -0.31 -0.38
N LEU A 5 60.61 -1.48 -0.94
CA LEU A 5 59.31 -1.92 -1.45
C LEU A 5 58.11 -1.08 -0.96
N LEU A 6 57.32 -0.56 -1.90
CA LEU A 6 55.89 -0.30 -1.71
C LEU A 6 55.14 -1.19 -2.70
N LEU A 7 54.95 -2.43 -2.28
CA LEU A 7 54.18 -3.46 -2.98
C LEU A 7 53.36 -4.19 -1.90
N SER A 8 52.31 -3.54 -1.41
CA SER A 8 51.25 -4.17 -0.61
C SER A 8 50.05 -3.25 -0.44
N LEU A 9 48.87 -3.87 -0.38
CA LEU A 9 47.54 -3.34 -0.02
C LEU A 9 46.61 -2.90 -1.18
N LEU A 10 46.41 -3.79 -2.15
CA LEU A 10 45.12 -3.95 -2.84
C LEU A 10 44.77 -5.44 -2.94
N SER A 11 44.71 -6.11 -1.79
CA SER A 11 44.23 -7.49 -1.67
C SER A 11 43.54 -7.70 -0.32
N LEU A 12 42.48 -6.95 -0.09
CA LEU A 12 41.55 -7.19 1.02
C LEU A 12 40.16 -7.23 0.41
N ASN A 13 39.70 -8.44 0.11
CA ASN A 13 38.29 -8.91 0.05
C ASN A 13 38.11 -10.24 -0.73
N SER A 14 39.18 -10.95 -1.13
CA SER A 14 39.02 -12.28 -1.76
C SER A 14 38.83 -13.43 -0.74
N PHE A 15 38.97 -13.17 0.56
CA PHE A 15 38.61 -14.11 1.63
C PHE A 15 37.19 -13.79 2.11
N SER A 16 36.16 -14.43 1.53
CA SER A 16 34.82 -14.41 2.15
C SER A 16 33.84 -15.40 1.50
N ILE A 17 33.79 -15.53 0.17
CA ILE A 17 32.78 -16.39 -0.47
C ILE A 17 33.15 -17.88 -0.47
N ASP A 18 34.43 -18.24 -0.55
CA ASP A 18 34.85 -19.64 -0.60
C ASP A 18 34.57 -20.41 0.70
N SER A 19 34.43 -19.71 1.83
CA SER A 19 34.02 -20.28 3.12
C SER A 19 32.58 -20.84 3.07
N ILE A 20 31.74 -20.30 2.17
CA ILE A 20 30.38 -20.82 1.93
C ILE A 20 30.48 -22.23 1.35
N TRP A 21 31.39 -22.45 0.39
CA TRP A 21 31.59 -23.77 -0.20
C TRP A 21 32.07 -24.79 0.82
N THR A 22 32.97 -24.41 1.72
CA THR A 22 33.43 -25.30 2.79
C THR A 22 32.28 -25.69 3.73
N ASN A 23 31.42 -24.73 4.09
CA ASN A 23 30.26 -25.02 4.94
C ASN A 23 29.21 -25.90 4.25
N LEU A 24 28.96 -25.66 2.95
CA LEU A 24 28.05 -26.46 2.14
C LEU A 24 28.55 -27.90 1.93
N THR A 25 29.86 -28.11 1.80
CA THR A 25 30.44 -29.43 1.47
C THR A 25 30.96 -30.23 2.66
N ALA A 26 31.05 -29.63 3.85
CA ALA A 26 31.53 -30.32 5.04
C ALA A 26 30.57 -31.44 5.50
N ARG A 27 31.12 -32.54 6.02
CA ARG A 27 30.37 -33.72 6.50
C ARG A 27 29.46 -33.37 7.70
N GLY A 28 28.29 -33.99 7.81
CA GLY A 28 27.32 -33.78 8.89
C GLY A 28 26.00 -33.15 8.42
N ASN A 29 25.12 -32.74 9.34
CA ASN A 29 23.87 -32.08 8.99
C ASN A 29 24.14 -30.67 8.44
N HIS A 30 23.87 -30.46 7.15
CA HIS A 30 24.16 -29.20 6.46
C HIS A 30 23.33 -28.02 6.98
N VAL A 31 22.12 -28.28 7.49
CA VAL A 31 21.18 -27.25 7.95
C VAL A 31 21.73 -26.48 9.16
N ASP A 32 22.48 -27.14 10.06
CA ASP A 32 23.04 -26.51 11.26
C ASP A 32 24.06 -25.40 10.92
N ARG A 33 24.60 -25.39 9.70
CA ARG A 33 25.56 -24.39 9.21
C ARG A 33 24.92 -23.25 8.43
N TYR A 34 23.62 -23.31 8.15
CA TYR A 34 22.93 -22.27 7.39
C TYR A 34 23.04 -20.88 8.02
N PRO A 35 22.97 -20.68 9.35
CA PRO A 35 23.19 -19.36 9.94
C PRO A 35 24.55 -18.74 9.57
N ALA A 36 25.62 -19.55 9.50
CA ALA A 36 26.94 -19.06 9.09
C ALA A 36 26.97 -18.71 7.59
N ILE A 37 26.35 -19.54 6.75
CA ILE A 37 26.22 -19.27 5.30
C ILE A 37 25.42 -17.98 5.06
N ILE A 38 24.29 -17.82 5.74
CA ILE A 38 23.44 -16.63 5.64
C ILE A 38 24.23 -15.39 6.05
N LYS A 39 24.97 -15.44 7.16
CA LYS A 39 25.83 -14.33 7.60
C LYS A 39 26.85 -13.92 6.54
N GLU A 40 27.48 -14.89 5.87
CA GLU A 40 28.45 -14.61 4.82
C GLU A 40 27.79 -14.06 3.54
N LEU A 41 26.61 -14.55 3.17
CA LEU A 41 25.85 -13.98 2.06
C LEU A 41 25.43 -12.53 2.35
N VAL A 42 24.98 -12.27 3.58
CA VAL A 42 24.59 -10.93 4.05
C VAL A 42 25.79 -9.98 4.06
N SER A 43 26.97 -10.42 4.53
CA SER A 43 28.20 -9.61 4.51
C SER A 43 28.60 -9.17 3.10
N GLN A 44 28.28 -9.99 2.10
CA GLN A 44 28.50 -9.75 0.67
C GLN A 44 27.31 -9.07 -0.03
N LYS A 45 26.28 -8.66 0.71
CA LYS A 45 25.05 -8.03 0.18
C LYS A 45 24.26 -8.94 -0.78
N LEU A 46 24.38 -10.26 -0.64
CA LEU A 46 23.65 -11.30 -1.36
C LEU A 46 22.36 -11.70 -0.61
N PHE A 47 21.52 -10.71 -0.30
CA PHE A 47 20.31 -10.88 0.52
C PHE A 47 19.27 -11.80 -0.12
N HIS A 48 18.99 -11.65 -1.42
CA HIS A 48 18.01 -12.48 -2.14
C HIS A 48 18.48 -13.92 -2.27
N THR A 49 19.77 -14.11 -2.53
CA THR A 49 20.43 -15.42 -2.57
C THR A 49 20.35 -16.16 -1.23
N SER A 50 20.29 -15.43 -0.11
CA SER A 50 20.16 -16.00 1.24
C SER A 50 18.74 -16.53 1.57
N VAL A 51 17.71 -16.08 0.84
CA VAL A 51 16.29 -16.37 1.16
C VAL A 51 15.98 -17.86 1.21
N PRO A 52 16.40 -18.71 0.25
CA PRO A 52 16.15 -20.15 0.33
C PRO A 52 16.77 -20.80 1.56
N TYR A 53 18.01 -20.43 1.93
CA TYR A 53 18.67 -20.95 3.13
C TYR A 53 17.92 -20.59 4.41
N ILE A 54 17.42 -19.36 4.52
CA ILE A 54 16.61 -18.93 5.66
C ILE A 54 15.33 -19.78 5.77
N LYS A 55 14.64 -19.99 4.65
CA LYS A 55 13.37 -20.75 4.63
C LYS A 55 13.60 -22.20 5.00
N GLU A 56 14.62 -22.82 4.42
CA GLU A 56 14.97 -24.21 4.72
C GLU A 56 15.41 -24.37 6.17
N TYR A 57 16.19 -23.42 6.71
CA TYR A 57 16.56 -23.42 8.13
C TYR A 57 15.34 -23.34 9.05
N LEU A 58 14.39 -22.46 8.75
CA LEU A 58 13.13 -22.31 9.51
C LEU A 58 12.25 -23.56 9.48
N VAL A 59 12.31 -24.34 8.39
CA VAL A 59 11.52 -25.55 8.21
C VAL A 59 12.18 -26.76 8.88
N SER A 60 13.50 -26.88 8.74
CA SER A 60 14.25 -28.09 9.07
C SER A 60 14.88 -28.07 10.46
N SER A 61 15.13 -26.90 11.05
CA SER A 61 15.75 -26.80 12.39
C SER A 61 14.73 -26.91 13.52
N SER A 62 14.92 -27.88 14.42
CA SER A 62 14.14 -28.03 15.65
C SER A 62 14.66 -27.16 16.81
N LYS A 63 15.93 -26.70 16.72
CA LYS A 63 16.62 -25.88 17.71
C LYS A 63 17.28 -24.68 17.01
N VAL A 64 16.50 -23.63 16.79
CA VAL A 64 17.02 -22.35 16.29
C VAL A 64 17.76 -21.64 17.43
N ASP A 65 19.06 -21.37 17.28
CA ASP A 65 19.76 -20.39 18.14
C ASP A 65 19.18 -19.00 17.83
N ARG A 66 18.22 -18.59 18.67
CA ARG A 66 17.20 -17.59 18.30
C ARG A 66 17.79 -16.21 18.10
N ALA A 67 18.63 -15.72 19.00
CA ALA A 67 19.04 -14.32 18.98
C ALA A 67 19.89 -13.94 17.75
N LYS A 68 20.88 -14.75 17.39
CA LYS A 68 21.76 -14.46 16.25
C LYS A 68 21.04 -14.62 14.91
N PHE A 69 20.27 -15.70 14.77
CA PHE A 69 19.51 -15.94 13.55
C PHE A 69 18.42 -14.89 13.33
N ASP A 70 17.75 -14.44 14.39
CA ASP A 70 16.72 -13.42 14.30
C ASP A 70 17.27 -12.10 13.74
N SER A 71 18.47 -11.69 14.16
CA SER A 71 19.12 -10.49 13.60
C SER A 71 19.42 -10.62 12.09
N LEU A 72 19.87 -11.78 11.64
CA LEU A 72 20.15 -12.05 10.23
C LEU A 72 18.86 -12.09 9.41
N LEU A 73 17.82 -12.72 9.96
CA LEU A 73 16.50 -12.75 9.34
C LEU A 73 15.93 -11.34 9.17
N GLU A 74 16.08 -10.48 10.17
CA GLU A 74 15.62 -9.10 10.13
C GLU A 74 16.36 -8.27 9.10
N GLU A 75 17.68 -8.39 9.05
CA GLU A 75 18.50 -7.73 8.05
C GLU A 75 18.07 -8.15 6.64
N VAL A 76 17.92 -9.46 6.40
CA VAL A 76 17.45 -9.95 5.09
C VAL A 76 16.04 -9.47 4.77
N ILE A 77 15.08 -9.56 5.70
CA ILE A 77 13.71 -9.06 5.50
C ILE A 77 13.69 -7.58 5.15
N SER A 78 14.56 -6.77 5.76
CA SER A 78 14.64 -5.33 5.48
C SER A 78 15.01 -5.03 4.03
N HIS A 79 15.83 -5.88 3.40
CA HIS A 79 16.25 -5.73 2.00
C HIS A 79 15.32 -6.45 1.01
N VAL A 80 14.94 -7.70 1.29
CA VAL A 80 14.19 -8.54 0.33
C VAL A 80 12.67 -8.39 0.44
N GLY A 81 12.20 -7.78 1.53
CA GLY A 81 10.78 -7.60 1.84
C GLY A 81 10.16 -8.83 2.53
N ASP A 82 9.17 -8.55 3.35
CA ASP A 82 8.52 -9.53 4.23
C ASP A 82 7.58 -10.51 3.49
N ARG A 83 7.05 -10.10 2.33
CA ARG A 83 6.08 -10.87 1.53
C ARG A 83 6.61 -12.24 1.10
N GLN A 84 7.92 -12.41 0.97
CA GLN A 84 8.55 -13.69 0.64
C GLN A 84 8.45 -14.71 1.78
N PHE A 85 8.32 -14.24 3.02
CA PHE A 85 8.28 -15.06 4.23
C PHE A 85 6.85 -15.28 4.75
N VAL A 86 5.91 -14.37 4.48
CA VAL A 86 4.47 -14.54 4.81
C VAL A 86 3.87 -15.82 4.16
N LEU A 87 4.49 -16.31 3.08
CA LEU A 87 4.06 -17.54 2.41
C LEU A 87 4.44 -18.82 3.15
N LEU A 88 5.35 -18.77 4.13
CA LEU A 88 5.70 -19.93 4.96
C LEU A 88 4.44 -20.46 5.69
N PRO A 89 4.25 -21.79 5.79
CA PRO A 89 3.17 -22.37 6.57
C PRO A 89 3.11 -21.88 8.03
N GLU A 90 1.89 -21.80 8.58
CA GLU A 90 1.63 -21.25 9.93
C GLU A 90 2.40 -22.00 11.01
N GLU A 91 2.47 -23.33 10.88
CA GLU A 91 3.20 -24.20 11.80
C GLU A 91 4.67 -23.79 12.00
N TYR A 92 5.34 -23.27 10.97
CA TYR A 92 6.74 -22.84 11.07
C TYR A 92 6.87 -21.46 11.68
N LEU A 93 5.92 -20.56 11.41
CA LEU A 93 5.89 -19.22 11.99
C LEU A 93 5.53 -19.27 13.49
N GLU A 94 4.66 -20.20 13.89
CA GLU A 94 4.21 -20.38 15.28
C GLU A 94 5.33 -20.86 16.21
N ARG A 95 6.21 -21.75 15.71
CA ARG A 95 7.35 -22.31 16.45
C ARG A 95 8.37 -21.26 16.87
N SER A 96 8.46 -20.15 16.16
CA SER A 96 9.41 -19.09 16.49
C SER A 96 8.88 -18.10 17.52
N SER A 97 9.76 -17.66 18.42
CA SER A 97 9.51 -16.53 19.34
C SER A 97 10.03 -15.19 18.79
N SER A 98 10.63 -15.18 17.59
CA SER A 98 11.13 -13.95 16.96
C SER A 98 10.01 -12.92 16.82
N PRO A 99 10.20 -11.68 17.29
CA PRO A 99 9.19 -10.63 17.14
C PRO A 99 8.79 -10.41 15.68
N THR A 100 9.76 -10.48 14.76
CA THR A 100 9.54 -10.33 13.32
C THR A 100 8.69 -11.48 12.74
N LEU A 101 8.95 -12.74 13.13
CA LEU A 101 8.12 -13.87 12.70
C LEU A 101 6.72 -13.85 13.32
N LYS A 102 6.58 -13.39 14.58
CA LYS A 102 5.26 -13.16 15.20
C LYS A 102 4.45 -12.09 14.45
N TYR A 103 5.09 -11.00 14.04
CA TYR A 103 4.47 -10.01 13.15
C TYR A 103 4.00 -10.63 11.82
N LEU A 104 4.82 -11.48 11.18
CA LEU A 104 4.44 -12.14 9.93
C LEU A 104 3.28 -13.13 10.10
N LEU A 105 3.28 -13.88 11.21
CA LEU A 105 2.16 -14.73 11.59
C LEU A 105 0.88 -13.92 11.76
N ALA A 106 0.95 -12.80 12.48
CA ALA A 106 -0.18 -11.88 12.66
C ALA A 106 -0.72 -11.36 11.32
N LYS A 107 0.14 -10.95 10.38
CA LYS A 107 -0.29 -10.58 9.01
C LYS A 107 -1.04 -11.70 8.30
N LYS A 108 -0.57 -12.94 8.46
CA LYS A 108 -1.16 -14.12 7.81
C LYS A 108 -2.53 -14.44 8.40
N LEU A 109 -2.65 -14.43 9.73
CA LEU A 109 -3.92 -14.62 10.44
C LEU A 109 -4.93 -13.52 10.12
N LEU A 110 -4.48 -12.26 10.00
CA LEU A 110 -5.33 -11.15 9.58
C LEU A 110 -5.94 -11.38 8.19
N ARG A 111 -5.14 -11.87 7.23
CA ARG A 111 -5.65 -12.22 5.88
C ARG A 111 -6.70 -13.33 5.90
N LYS A 112 -6.64 -14.21 6.90
CA LYS A 112 -7.65 -15.25 7.15
C LYS A 112 -8.82 -14.75 8.02
N ARG A 113 -8.86 -13.47 8.37
CA ARG A 113 -9.86 -12.84 9.26
C ARG A 113 -9.92 -13.45 10.67
N LYS A 114 -8.82 -14.07 11.13
CA LYS A 114 -8.70 -14.65 12.48
C LYS A 114 -8.27 -13.59 13.50
N TYR A 115 -9.17 -12.65 13.79
CA TYR A 115 -8.85 -11.44 14.56
C TYR A 115 -8.37 -11.72 15.99
N ASP A 116 -8.99 -12.67 16.69
CA ASP A 116 -8.61 -13.02 18.06
C ASP A 116 -7.20 -13.64 18.14
N ASP A 117 -6.88 -14.50 17.17
CA ASP A 117 -5.55 -15.10 17.07
C ASP A 117 -4.48 -14.03 16.78
N VAL A 118 -4.80 -13.00 15.99
CA VAL A 118 -3.89 -11.86 15.76
C VAL A 118 -3.58 -11.15 17.08
N LEU A 119 -4.60 -10.79 17.84
CA LEU A 119 -4.40 -10.11 19.13
C LEU A 119 -3.64 -11.00 20.12
N LYS A 120 -3.92 -12.31 20.14
CA LYS A 120 -3.19 -13.28 20.97
C LYS A 120 -1.71 -13.37 20.59
N VAL A 121 -1.41 -13.37 19.29
CA VAL A 121 -0.02 -13.44 18.78
C VAL A 121 0.76 -12.16 19.06
N LEU A 122 0.13 -10.99 19.01
CA LEU A 122 0.80 -9.71 19.21
C LEU A 122 0.93 -9.31 20.69
N ARG A 123 0.06 -9.81 21.57
CA ARG A 123 0.02 -9.47 22.99
C ARG A 123 1.35 -9.79 23.69
N GLY A 124 2.09 -8.74 24.07
CA GLY A 124 3.34 -8.86 24.81
C GLY A 124 4.50 -9.52 24.05
N ALA A 125 4.29 -9.91 22.79
CA ALA A 125 5.27 -10.68 22.01
C ALA A 125 6.37 -9.82 21.38
N ILE A 126 6.15 -8.51 21.27
CA ILE A 126 7.04 -7.60 20.54
C ILE A 126 7.44 -6.45 21.49
N PRO A 127 8.74 -6.36 21.87
CA PRO A 127 9.28 -5.29 22.70
C PRO A 127 9.01 -3.90 22.10
N SER A 128 8.93 -2.86 22.93
CA SER A 128 8.61 -1.49 22.48
C SER A 128 9.69 -0.90 21.58
N ASP A 129 10.95 -1.17 21.88
CA ASP A 129 12.12 -0.72 21.14
C ASP A 129 12.40 -1.53 19.86
N HIS A 130 11.67 -2.63 19.65
CA HIS A 130 11.89 -3.52 18.53
C HIS A 130 11.53 -2.85 17.19
N PRO A 131 12.34 -3.00 16.11
CA PRO A 131 12.08 -2.38 14.80
C PRO A 131 10.70 -2.68 14.19
N VAL A 132 10.15 -3.85 14.49
CA VAL A 132 8.83 -4.28 13.97
C VAL A 132 7.65 -3.75 14.79
N LYS A 133 7.88 -3.15 15.96
CA LYS A 133 6.83 -2.71 16.88
C LYS A 133 5.82 -1.75 16.27
N PRO A 134 6.21 -0.70 15.51
CA PRO A 134 5.26 0.25 14.95
C PRO A 134 4.31 -0.43 13.96
N PHE A 135 4.82 -1.37 13.16
CA PHE A 135 4.03 -2.14 12.20
C PHE A 135 3.10 -3.15 12.89
N ALA A 136 3.53 -3.73 14.00
CA ALA A 136 2.68 -4.60 14.81
C ALA A 136 1.52 -3.83 15.46
N LEU A 137 1.80 -2.64 16.01
CA LEU A 137 0.76 -1.76 16.56
C LEU A 137 -0.25 -1.34 15.50
N GLN A 138 0.20 -1.06 14.27
CA GLN A 138 -0.69 -0.80 13.14
C GLN A 138 -1.66 -1.96 12.92
N LEU A 139 -1.17 -3.21 12.84
CA LEU A 139 -2.03 -4.38 12.66
C LEU A 139 -3.00 -4.59 13.82
N GLU A 140 -2.51 -4.42 15.05
CA GLU A 140 -3.32 -4.54 16.27
C GLU A 140 -4.46 -3.51 16.28
N ALA A 141 -4.16 -2.24 15.96
CA ALA A 141 -5.14 -1.17 15.86
C ALA A 141 -6.18 -1.42 14.76
N MET A 142 -5.73 -1.89 13.59
CA MET A 142 -6.64 -2.31 12.52
C MET A 142 -7.59 -3.42 12.97
N VAL A 143 -7.09 -4.41 13.72
CA VAL A 143 -7.94 -5.48 14.26
C VAL A 143 -8.96 -4.94 15.26
N PHE A 144 -8.55 -4.04 16.17
CA PHE A 144 -9.50 -3.41 17.08
C PHE A 144 -10.58 -2.62 16.33
N SER A 145 -10.22 -1.89 15.27
CA SER A 145 -11.16 -1.14 14.43
C SER A 145 -12.14 -2.09 13.71
N LEU A 146 -11.65 -3.19 13.13
CA LEU A 146 -12.49 -4.21 12.47
C LEU A 146 -13.41 -4.96 13.44
N ARG A 147 -13.08 -4.98 14.74
CA ARG A 147 -13.90 -5.54 15.81
C ARG A 147 -14.81 -4.50 16.49
N GLU A 148 -14.95 -3.32 15.90
CA GLU A 148 -15.76 -2.20 16.42
C GLU A 148 -15.33 -1.75 17.84
N SER A 149 -14.10 -2.08 18.24
CA SER A 149 -13.53 -1.69 19.53
C SER A 149 -12.85 -0.33 19.41
N GLY A 150 -13.65 0.71 19.15
CA GLY A 150 -13.19 2.05 18.76
C GLY A 150 -12.16 2.67 19.70
N GLN A 151 -12.39 2.62 21.02
CA GLN A 151 -11.44 3.22 21.98
C GLN A 151 -10.08 2.51 22.01
N SER A 152 -10.08 1.17 21.96
CA SER A 152 -8.86 0.37 21.88
C SER A 152 -8.10 0.63 20.58
N ALA A 153 -8.83 0.79 19.47
CA ALA A 153 -8.26 1.15 18.18
C ALA A 153 -7.60 2.53 18.22
N ILE A 154 -8.30 3.56 18.72
CA ILE A 154 -7.78 4.92 18.90
C ILE A 154 -6.48 4.91 19.70
N ASN A 155 -6.52 4.34 20.91
CA ASN A 155 -5.35 4.28 21.80
C ASN A 155 -4.16 3.55 21.15
N THR A 156 -4.43 2.52 20.34
CA THR A 156 -3.39 1.72 19.68
C THR A 156 -2.84 2.43 18.45
N PHE A 157 -3.66 3.15 17.67
CA PHE A 157 -3.21 4.00 16.58
C PHE A 157 -2.34 5.16 17.09
N ASP A 158 -2.72 5.81 18.19
CA ASP A 158 -1.89 6.84 18.84
C ASP A 158 -0.50 6.30 19.21
N ARG A 159 -0.46 5.10 19.79
CA ARG A 159 0.80 4.40 20.09
C ARG A 159 1.57 4.08 18.81
N CYS A 160 0.90 3.61 17.76
CA CYS A 160 1.54 3.36 16.47
C CYS A 160 2.23 4.62 15.92
N ILE A 161 1.56 5.77 15.96
CA ILE A 161 2.10 7.06 15.49
C ILE A 161 3.33 7.45 16.31
N LYS A 162 3.22 7.40 17.65
CA LYS A 162 4.32 7.72 18.58
C LYS A 162 5.54 6.83 18.36
N GLU A 163 5.34 5.52 18.27
CA GLU A 163 6.44 4.58 18.05
C GLU A 163 7.06 4.73 16.65
N SER A 164 6.25 5.00 15.62
CA SER A 164 6.78 5.26 14.27
C SER A 164 7.67 6.50 14.25
N ASN A 165 7.25 7.59 14.91
CA ASN A 165 8.03 8.83 15.02
C ASN A 165 9.32 8.64 15.84
N SER A 166 9.23 7.93 16.97
CA SER A 166 10.38 7.62 17.83
C SER A 166 11.47 6.85 17.06
N GLN A 167 11.07 5.82 16.30
CA GLN A 167 12.00 5.03 15.51
C GLN A 167 12.49 5.75 14.25
N LEU A 168 11.70 6.68 13.69
CA LEU A 168 12.11 7.48 12.52
C LEU A 168 13.38 8.29 12.80
N GLY A 169 13.49 8.86 14.01
CA GLY A 169 14.68 9.60 14.45
C GLY A 169 15.95 8.76 14.55
N ARG A 170 15.82 7.42 14.65
CA ARG A 170 16.94 6.47 14.79
C ARG A 170 17.20 5.66 13.52
N ALA A 171 16.40 5.86 12.46
CA ALA A 171 16.51 5.08 11.24
C ALA A 171 17.74 5.50 10.42
N GLU A 172 18.63 4.56 10.15
CA GLU A 172 19.90 4.83 9.46
C GLU A 172 19.75 4.82 7.92
N THR A 173 18.84 4.00 7.38
CA THR A 173 18.66 3.85 5.93
C THR A 173 17.46 4.63 5.42
N LEU A 174 17.56 5.13 4.18
CA LEU A 174 16.44 5.80 3.48
C LEU A 174 15.21 4.89 3.37
N GLN A 175 15.43 3.59 3.13
CA GLN A 175 14.36 2.60 3.03
C GLN A 175 13.61 2.45 4.35
N LYS A 176 14.33 2.34 5.48
CA LYS A 176 13.71 2.22 6.82
C LYS A 176 12.96 3.51 7.18
N LYS A 177 13.52 4.69 6.87
CA LYS A 177 12.82 5.97 7.04
C LYS A 177 11.52 6.00 6.24
N ARG A 178 11.55 5.59 4.96
CA ARG A 178 10.35 5.52 4.11
C ARG A 178 9.29 4.57 4.67
N GLN A 179 9.67 3.38 5.13
CA GLN A 179 8.75 2.40 5.72
C GLN A 179 8.07 2.95 6.98
N LEU A 180 8.83 3.59 7.87
CA LEU A 180 8.31 4.19 9.10
C LEU A 180 7.39 5.38 8.82
N LEU A 181 7.73 6.23 7.83
CA LEU A 181 6.87 7.32 7.38
C LEU A 181 5.53 6.79 6.86
N ILE A 182 5.55 5.81 5.95
CA ILE A 182 4.32 5.19 5.43
C ILE A 182 3.51 4.55 6.56
N ASN A 183 4.15 3.88 7.51
CA ASN A 183 3.48 3.27 8.65
C ASN A 183 2.80 4.30 9.55
N ARG A 184 3.52 5.38 9.90
CA ARG A 184 2.99 6.52 10.65
C ARG A 184 1.77 7.10 9.95
N ASP A 185 1.89 7.42 8.68
CA ASP A 185 0.84 8.04 7.86
C ASP A 185 -0.39 7.14 7.79
N THR A 186 -0.19 5.84 7.57
CA THR A 186 -1.28 4.85 7.58
C THR A 186 -1.95 4.76 8.97
N CYS A 187 -1.20 4.96 10.06
CA CYS A 187 -1.76 4.98 11.42
C CYS A 187 -2.54 6.26 11.72
N ILE A 188 -2.11 7.42 11.20
CA ILE A 188 -2.89 8.68 11.25
C ILE A 188 -4.23 8.48 10.55
N VAL A 189 -4.20 7.93 9.33
CA VAL A 189 -5.42 7.64 8.55
C VAL A 189 -6.29 6.58 9.24
N GLY A 190 -5.69 5.55 9.83
CA GLY A 190 -6.40 4.55 10.62
C GLY A 190 -7.12 5.15 11.83
N LEU A 191 -6.51 6.12 12.50
CA LEU A 191 -7.13 6.88 13.58
C LEU A 191 -8.33 7.69 13.08
N ALA A 192 -8.16 8.44 11.97
CA ALA A 192 -9.24 9.21 11.36
C ALA A 192 -10.42 8.34 10.92
N ARG A 193 -10.16 7.20 10.27
CA ARG A 193 -11.18 6.19 9.91
C ARG A 193 -11.88 5.62 11.13
N THR A 194 -11.16 5.45 12.25
CA THR A 194 -11.76 5.00 13.50
C THR A 194 -12.72 6.04 14.07
N TYR A 195 -12.32 7.32 14.14
CA TYR A 195 -13.23 8.41 14.54
C TYR A 195 -14.46 8.49 13.65
N TYR A 196 -14.27 8.36 12.34
CA TYR A 196 -15.37 8.33 11.37
C TYR A 196 -16.33 7.16 11.63
N SER A 197 -15.82 5.95 11.87
CA SER A 197 -16.63 4.76 12.14
C SER A 197 -17.52 4.88 13.40
N VAL A 198 -17.04 5.61 14.41
CA VAL A 198 -17.82 5.91 15.64
C VAL A 198 -18.60 7.22 15.54
N LYS A 199 -18.80 7.75 14.33
CA LYS A 199 -19.57 8.97 14.02
C LYS A 199 -19.04 10.25 14.67
N GLN A 200 -17.76 10.28 15.05
CA GLN A 200 -17.08 11.48 15.56
C GLN A 200 -16.47 12.26 14.40
N TYR A 201 -17.33 12.80 13.51
CA TYR A 201 -16.90 13.40 12.23
C TYR A 201 -15.98 14.62 12.39
N ASP A 202 -16.16 15.42 13.43
CA ASP A 202 -15.29 16.57 13.70
C ASP A 202 -13.87 16.14 14.10
N LYS A 203 -13.75 15.09 14.91
CA LYS A 203 -12.45 14.51 15.26
C LYS A 203 -11.81 13.80 14.07
N ALA A 204 -12.61 13.13 13.24
CA ALA A 204 -12.14 12.53 12.01
C ALA A 204 -11.57 13.59 11.06
N GLU A 205 -12.26 14.72 10.88
CA GLU A 205 -11.79 15.85 10.06
C GLU A 205 -10.43 16.35 10.55
N LEU A 206 -10.30 16.62 11.86
CA LEU A 206 -9.03 17.08 12.44
C LEU A 206 -7.91 16.04 12.27
N ALA A 207 -8.21 14.76 12.48
CA ALA A 207 -7.21 13.69 12.35
C ALA A 207 -6.72 13.50 10.91
N TYR A 208 -7.56 13.74 9.89
CA TYR A 208 -7.10 13.72 8.50
C TYR A 208 -6.14 14.88 8.19
N LEU A 209 -6.35 16.06 8.78
CA LEU A 209 -5.49 17.23 8.60
C LEU A 209 -4.08 17.06 9.19
N ASP A 210 -3.89 16.12 10.12
CA ASP A 210 -2.56 15.78 10.67
C ASP A 210 -1.66 15.07 9.63
N LEU A 211 -2.22 14.63 8.50
CA LEU A 211 -1.47 14.00 7.42
C LEU A 211 -0.88 15.05 6.46
N ASP A 212 0.43 15.05 6.30
CA ASP A 212 1.12 15.91 5.32
C ASP A 212 0.70 15.55 3.89
N LYS A 213 0.39 16.56 3.06
CA LYS A 213 0.02 16.41 1.63
C LYS A 213 1.11 15.71 0.80
N LYS A 214 2.37 15.72 1.26
CA LYS A 214 3.49 14.99 0.66
C LYS A 214 3.47 13.48 0.93
N SER A 215 2.59 13.02 1.82
CA SER A 215 2.44 11.60 2.13
C SER A 215 2.01 10.80 0.90
N TYR A 216 2.57 9.60 0.74
CA TYR A 216 2.10 8.66 -0.27
C TYR A 216 0.64 8.21 -0.06
N VAL A 217 0.13 8.32 1.17
CA VAL A 217 -1.24 7.91 1.53
C VAL A 217 -2.24 9.05 1.31
N TRP A 218 -1.77 10.30 1.33
CA TRP A 218 -2.64 11.48 1.29
C TRP A 218 -3.60 11.53 0.08
N PRO A 219 -3.17 11.22 -1.16
CA PRO A 219 -4.06 11.24 -2.31
C PRO A 219 -5.30 10.34 -2.17
N GLU A 220 -5.16 9.20 -1.50
CA GLU A 220 -6.26 8.25 -1.32
C GLU A 220 -7.29 8.71 -0.30
N ILE A 221 -6.91 9.55 0.67
CA ILE A 221 -7.82 9.96 1.76
C ILE A 221 -8.75 11.10 1.39
N LEU A 222 -8.51 11.83 0.29
CA LEU A 222 -9.36 12.95 -0.11
C LEU A 222 -10.82 12.54 -0.32
N VAL A 223 -11.06 11.33 -0.85
CA VAL A 223 -12.42 10.77 -0.96
C VAL A 223 -13.03 10.47 0.42
N GLU A 224 -12.22 10.07 1.41
CA GLU A 224 -12.66 9.79 2.77
C GLU A 224 -12.99 11.08 3.53
N GLU A 225 -12.18 12.13 3.34
CA GLU A 225 -12.50 13.48 3.82
C GLU A 225 -13.76 14.04 3.15
N ALA A 226 -13.95 13.76 1.86
CA ALA A 226 -15.15 14.15 1.13
C ALA A 226 -16.40 13.43 1.70
N TRP A 227 -16.29 12.15 2.03
CA TRP A 227 -17.33 11.40 2.74
C TRP A 227 -17.60 12.00 4.12
N ASN A 228 -16.57 12.32 4.90
CA ASN A 228 -16.72 12.96 6.20
C ASN A 228 -17.49 14.28 6.07
N SER A 229 -17.15 15.10 5.07
CA SER A 229 -17.88 16.35 4.76
C SER A 229 -19.32 16.10 4.33
N PHE A 230 -19.57 15.02 3.58
CA PHE A 230 -20.89 14.64 3.09
C PHE A 230 -21.82 14.27 4.25
N TYR A 231 -21.32 13.49 5.21
CA TYR A 231 -22.08 13.13 6.42
C TYR A 231 -22.29 14.30 7.38
N LYS A 232 -21.47 15.35 7.28
CA LYS A 232 -21.69 16.66 7.92
C LYS A 232 -22.63 17.57 7.14
N GLU A 233 -23.22 17.08 6.05
CA GLU A 233 -24.11 17.82 5.15
C GLU A 233 -23.46 19.08 4.55
N ASP A 234 -22.13 19.08 4.42
CA ASP A 234 -21.37 20.12 3.71
C ASP A 234 -21.04 19.64 2.30
N TYR A 235 -22.07 19.56 1.46
CA TYR A 235 -21.96 19.06 0.08
C TYR A 235 -21.05 19.92 -0.80
N ASN A 236 -21.00 21.22 -0.53
CA ASN A 236 -20.11 22.15 -1.22
C ASN A 236 -18.63 21.83 -0.94
N ARG A 237 -18.29 21.50 0.31
CA ARG A 237 -16.96 21.01 0.70
C ARG A 237 -16.69 19.61 0.16
N THR A 238 -17.68 18.71 0.16
CA THR A 238 -17.55 17.39 -0.48
C THR A 238 -17.16 17.53 -1.95
N LEU A 239 -17.91 18.31 -2.73
CA LEU A 239 -17.63 18.55 -4.15
C LEU A 239 -16.25 19.18 -4.36
N GLY A 240 -15.90 20.12 -3.49
CA GLY A 240 -14.61 20.81 -3.52
C GLY A 240 -13.44 19.85 -3.30
N LYS A 241 -13.52 18.97 -2.31
CA LYS A 241 -12.51 17.92 -2.11
C LYS A 241 -12.38 17.01 -3.33
N LEU A 242 -13.50 16.61 -3.93
CA LEU A 242 -13.51 15.74 -5.11
C LEU A 242 -12.98 16.40 -6.39
N VAL A 243 -13.01 17.74 -6.51
CA VAL A 243 -12.43 18.43 -7.67
C VAL A 243 -10.91 18.35 -7.69
N THR A 244 -10.30 18.16 -6.53
CA THR A 244 -8.84 18.02 -6.37
C THR A 244 -8.28 16.91 -7.26
N TYR A 245 -9.05 15.84 -7.47
CA TYR A 245 -8.63 14.71 -8.33
C TYR A 245 -8.48 15.07 -9.81
N ASN A 246 -8.95 16.23 -10.25
CA ASN A 246 -8.70 16.75 -11.60
C ASN A 246 -7.30 17.36 -11.76
N ALA A 247 -6.56 17.56 -10.65
CA ALA A 247 -5.20 18.07 -10.70
C ALA A 247 -4.27 17.12 -11.47
N PRO A 248 -3.39 17.62 -12.36
CA PRO A 248 -2.48 16.77 -13.15
C PRO A 248 -1.63 15.81 -12.31
N VAL A 249 -1.20 16.24 -11.12
CA VAL A 249 -0.40 15.41 -10.21
C VAL A 249 -1.17 14.20 -9.67
N LEU A 250 -2.51 14.24 -9.66
CA LEU A 250 -3.38 13.17 -9.13
C LEU A 250 -4.03 12.32 -10.22
N GLN A 251 -3.72 12.53 -11.50
CA GLN A 251 -4.32 11.76 -12.62
C GLN A 251 -4.08 10.25 -12.55
N TYR A 252 -3.10 9.81 -11.78
CA TYR A 252 -2.84 8.39 -11.55
C TYR A 252 -3.81 7.75 -10.55
N ILE A 253 -4.55 8.55 -9.78
CA ILE A 253 -5.51 8.04 -8.80
C ILE A 253 -6.72 7.50 -9.54
N PHE A 254 -6.96 6.21 -9.33
CA PHE A 254 -8.15 5.55 -9.82
C PHE A 254 -9.06 5.22 -8.63
N ASN A 255 -10.17 5.94 -8.52
CA ASN A 255 -11.23 5.61 -7.58
C ASN A 255 -12.61 5.98 -8.16
N PRO A 256 -13.42 4.99 -8.60
CA PRO A 256 -14.71 5.26 -9.21
C PRO A 256 -15.76 5.82 -8.21
N GLU A 257 -15.51 5.70 -6.90
CA GLU A 257 -16.36 6.27 -5.86
C GLU A 257 -16.35 7.81 -5.87
N ILE A 258 -15.31 8.43 -6.44
CA ILE A 258 -15.23 9.88 -6.64
C ILE A 258 -16.45 10.38 -7.42
N ASP A 259 -16.79 9.71 -8.52
CA ASP A 259 -17.92 10.10 -9.37
C ASP A 259 -19.25 9.78 -8.68
N VAL A 260 -19.32 8.67 -7.93
CA VAL A 260 -20.51 8.28 -7.17
C VAL A 260 -20.83 9.34 -6.12
N LEU A 261 -19.85 9.71 -5.29
CA LEU A 261 -20.04 10.70 -4.24
C LEU A 261 -20.32 12.09 -4.81
N ARG A 262 -19.71 12.44 -5.96
CA ARG A 262 -20.02 13.69 -6.67
C ARG A 262 -21.49 13.72 -7.10
N SER A 263 -21.96 12.65 -7.73
CA SER A 263 -23.36 12.54 -8.17
C SER A 263 -24.34 12.52 -6.99
N MET A 264 -24.01 11.82 -5.90
CA MET A 264 -24.79 11.85 -4.66
C MET A 264 -24.86 13.26 -4.06
N SER A 265 -23.76 14.02 -4.08
CA SER A 265 -23.72 15.38 -3.56
C SER A 265 -24.63 16.31 -4.37
N TYR A 266 -24.54 16.25 -5.70
CA TYR A 266 -25.47 17.00 -6.56
C TYR A 266 -26.93 16.59 -6.35
N LEU A 267 -27.21 15.29 -6.23
CA LEU A 267 -28.54 14.78 -5.93
C LEU A 267 -29.08 15.33 -4.60
N LYS A 268 -28.24 15.38 -3.56
CA LYS A 268 -28.58 15.92 -2.23
C LYS A 268 -28.81 17.42 -2.22
N MET A 269 -28.24 18.13 -3.19
CA MET A 269 -28.47 19.56 -3.43
C MET A 269 -29.60 19.81 -4.44
N CYS A 270 -30.30 18.76 -4.89
CA CYS A 270 -31.34 18.80 -5.92
C CYS A 270 -30.88 19.29 -7.29
N LEU A 271 -29.56 19.31 -7.54
CA LEU A 271 -28.92 19.67 -8.81
C LEU A 271 -29.00 18.48 -9.78
N TYR A 272 -30.21 18.13 -10.22
CA TYR A 272 -30.48 16.87 -10.93
C TYR A 272 -29.82 16.78 -12.30
N ASP A 273 -29.63 17.90 -13.01
CA ASP A 273 -28.94 17.90 -14.31
C ASP A 273 -27.45 17.63 -14.15
N ASP A 274 -26.80 18.23 -13.15
CA ASP A 274 -25.39 17.99 -12.87
C ASP A 274 -25.17 16.54 -12.40
N ALA A 275 -26.06 16.00 -11.56
CA ALA A 275 -26.03 14.60 -11.16
C ALA A 275 -26.18 13.65 -12.38
N THR A 276 -27.14 13.91 -13.28
CA THR A 276 -27.34 13.12 -14.50
C THR A 276 -26.10 13.12 -15.40
N LYS A 277 -25.50 14.29 -15.63
CA LYS A 277 -24.27 14.40 -16.44
C LYS A 277 -23.13 13.56 -15.88
N VAL A 278 -22.93 13.57 -14.56
CA VAL A 278 -21.90 12.74 -13.91
C VAL A 278 -22.18 11.25 -14.14
N VAL A 279 -23.44 10.81 -13.97
CA VAL A 279 -23.84 9.42 -14.22
C VAL A 279 -23.57 9.03 -15.67
N GLU A 280 -24.02 9.82 -16.64
CA GLU A 280 -23.85 9.51 -18.06
C GLU A 280 -22.38 9.44 -18.49
N ASN A 281 -21.57 10.39 -18.03
CA ASN A 281 -20.12 10.39 -18.26
C ASN A 281 -19.46 9.14 -17.65
N PHE A 282 -19.90 8.70 -16.47
CA PHE A 282 -19.36 7.51 -15.82
C PHE A 282 -19.61 6.25 -16.66
N TYR A 283 -20.84 6.03 -17.14
CA TYR A 283 -21.16 4.90 -18.01
C TYR A 283 -20.39 4.96 -19.33
N SER A 284 -20.38 6.14 -19.97
CA SER A 284 -19.66 6.35 -21.23
C SER A 284 -18.17 6.03 -21.11
N LYS A 285 -17.54 6.44 -20.00
CA LYS A 285 -16.12 6.21 -19.75
C LYS A 285 -15.79 4.76 -19.41
N TYR A 286 -16.56 4.12 -18.53
CA TYR A 286 -16.11 2.89 -17.88
C TYR A 286 -16.81 1.61 -18.34
N GLU A 287 -18.03 1.65 -18.86
CA GLU A 287 -18.86 0.45 -19.03
C GLU A 287 -18.21 -0.58 -19.96
N LYS A 288 -17.85 -0.17 -21.17
CA LYS A 288 -17.23 -1.03 -22.18
C LYS A 288 -15.89 -1.61 -21.72
N ASP A 289 -15.06 -0.77 -21.11
CA ASP A 289 -13.71 -1.15 -20.71
C ASP A 289 -13.71 -2.03 -19.46
N THR A 290 -14.69 -1.88 -18.57
CA THR A 290 -14.90 -2.78 -17.42
C THR A 290 -15.18 -4.21 -17.89
N GLY A 291 -16.02 -4.39 -18.91
CA GLY A 291 -16.28 -5.72 -19.50
C GLY A 291 -15.03 -6.36 -20.11
N LYS A 292 -14.17 -5.56 -20.76
CA LYS A 292 -12.87 -6.04 -21.28
C LYS A 292 -11.89 -6.39 -20.17
N LEU A 293 -11.85 -5.60 -19.10
CA LEU A 293 -11.02 -5.84 -17.93
C LEU A 293 -11.39 -7.17 -17.26
N ASP A 294 -12.67 -7.42 -17.04
CA ASP A 294 -13.15 -8.69 -16.48
C ASP A 294 -12.75 -9.88 -17.37
N THR A 295 -12.94 -9.76 -18.68
CA THR A 295 -12.51 -10.78 -19.64
C THR A 295 -11.01 -11.06 -19.56
N LEU A 296 -10.17 -10.03 -19.47
CA LEU A 296 -8.72 -10.16 -19.33
C LEU A 296 -8.33 -10.90 -18.05
N ILE A 297 -8.93 -10.51 -16.92
CA ILE A 297 -8.65 -11.12 -15.62
C ILE A 297 -9.10 -12.59 -15.60
N SER A 298 -10.28 -12.88 -16.14
CA SER A 298 -10.88 -14.21 -16.16
C SER A 298 -10.10 -15.17 -17.05
N LYS A 299 -9.71 -14.77 -18.27
CA LYS A 299 -8.88 -15.57 -19.18
C LYS A 299 -7.51 -15.91 -18.59
N ASN A 300 -6.91 -14.99 -17.85
CA ASN A 300 -5.55 -15.15 -17.31
C ASN A 300 -5.52 -15.49 -15.81
N ASN A 301 -6.65 -15.90 -15.22
CA ASN A 301 -6.80 -16.03 -13.76
C ASN A 301 -5.66 -16.85 -13.11
N LYS A 302 -5.23 -17.96 -13.69
CA LYS A 302 -4.17 -18.81 -13.10
C LYS A 302 -2.75 -18.38 -13.47
N ASP A 303 -2.59 -17.51 -14.47
CA ASP A 303 -1.28 -17.12 -14.99
C ASP A 303 -0.75 -15.86 -14.29
N LEU A 304 -0.04 -16.03 -13.18
CA LEU A 304 0.62 -14.90 -12.50
C LEU A 304 1.77 -14.31 -13.32
N LYS A 305 2.37 -15.08 -14.22
CA LYS A 305 3.46 -14.59 -15.09
C LYS A 305 2.91 -13.59 -16.10
N PHE A 306 1.70 -13.82 -16.63
CA PHE A 306 1.00 -12.85 -17.48
C PHE A 306 0.91 -11.47 -16.81
N PHE A 307 0.42 -11.38 -15.57
CA PHE A 307 0.27 -10.09 -14.88
C PHE A 307 1.62 -9.43 -14.55
N PHE A 308 2.64 -10.21 -14.25
CA PHE A 308 4.01 -9.69 -14.10
C PHE A 308 4.55 -9.12 -15.43
N LEU A 309 4.32 -9.80 -16.55
CA LEU A 309 4.73 -9.30 -17.86
C LEU A 309 3.90 -8.08 -18.29
N LEU A 310 2.60 -8.05 -17.96
CA LEU A 310 1.70 -6.93 -18.24
C LEU A 310 2.23 -5.62 -17.65
N ILE A 311 2.53 -5.61 -16.34
CA ILE A 311 3.06 -4.41 -15.69
C ILE A 311 4.47 -4.06 -16.17
N ASN A 312 5.33 -5.04 -16.46
CA ASN A 312 6.67 -4.77 -16.99
C ASN A 312 6.65 -4.17 -18.39
N ASN A 313 5.76 -4.66 -19.26
CA ASN A 313 5.56 -4.07 -20.58
C ASN A 313 5.13 -2.60 -20.46
N TYR A 314 4.21 -2.32 -19.53
CA TYR A 314 3.76 -0.96 -19.25
C TYR A 314 4.91 -0.07 -18.73
N ILE A 315 5.73 -0.57 -17.79
CA ILE A 315 6.94 0.13 -17.31
C ILE A 315 7.92 0.43 -18.46
N GLN A 316 7.99 -0.43 -19.47
CA GLN A 316 8.81 -0.25 -20.68
C GLN A 316 8.15 0.68 -21.72
N GLY A 317 7.05 1.36 -21.39
CA GLY A 317 6.34 2.29 -22.27
C GLY A 317 5.35 1.63 -23.22
N ARG A 318 5.12 0.31 -23.12
CA ARG A 318 4.16 -0.41 -23.97
C ARG A 318 2.79 -0.42 -23.31
N LYS A 319 1.88 0.42 -23.82
CA LYS A 319 0.49 0.48 -23.36
C LYS A 319 -0.29 -0.75 -23.81
N PHE A 320 -1.23 -1.17 -22.96
CA PHE A 320 -2.23 -2.18 -23.30
C PHE A 320 -3.34 -1.56 -24.15
N SER A 321 -4.11 -2.36 -24.90
CA SER A 321 -5.15 -1.87 -25.82
C SER A 321 -6.41 -1.33 -25.15
N VAL A 322 -6.53 -1.50 -23.83
CA VAL A 322 -7.67 -1.05 -23.02
C VAL A 322 -7.18 0.07 -22.11
N ASP A 323 -7.73 1.28 -22.24
CA ASP A 323 -7.26 2.46 -21.54
C ASP A 323 -7.43 2.33 -20.03
N LEU A 324 -8.57 1.78 -19.58
CA LEU A 324 -8.79 1.46 -18.17
C LEU A 324 -7.66 0.59 -17.59
N VAL A 325 -7.15 -0.41 -18.33
CA VAL A 325 -6.04 -1.24 -17.85
C VAL A 325 -4.80 -0.37 -17.65
N ASN A 326 -4.51 0.55 -18.56
CA ASN A 326 -3.37 1.46 -18.43
C ASN A 326 -3.51 2.42 -17.23
N GLU A 327 -4.70 2.96 -16.97
CA GLU A 327 -4.99 3.78 -15.78
C GLU A 327 -4.72 2.99 -14.48
N LEU A 328 -5.19 1.75 -14.41
CA LEU A 328 -4.99 0.89 -13.24
C LEU A 328 -3.52 0.48 -13.03
N LEU A 329 -2.77 0.27 -14.12
CA LEU A 329 -1.33 0.03 -14.06
C LEU A 329 -0.57 1.29 -13.60
N ALA A 330 -0.98 2.48 -14.07
CA ALA A 330 -0.42 3.76 -13.60
C ALA A 330 -0.63 3.96 -12.10
N SER A 331 -1.85 3.72 -11.61
CA SER A 331 -2.18 3.73 -10.18
C SER A 331 -1.31 2.74 -9.40
N THR A 332 -1.23 1.49 -9.88
CA THR A 332 -0.41 0.44 -9.25
C THR A 332 1.07 0.81 -9.18
N MET A 333 1.61 1.53 -10.17
CA MET A 333 3.01 1.98 -10.15
C MET A 333 3.32 3.03 -9.07
N LYS A 334 2.30 3.75 -8.59
CA LYS A 334 2.46 4.78 -7.55
C LYS A 334 2.22 4.23 -6.14
N ASP A 335 1.72 3.01 -6.03
CA ASP A 335 1.53 2.31 -4.77
C ASP A 335 2.88 2.00 -4.08
N PRO A 336 3.12 2.48 -2.84
CA PRO A 336 4.37 2.26 -2.13
C PRO A 336 4.73 0.78 -1.94
N ALA A 337 3.74 -0.09 -1.77
CA ALA A 337 3.98 -1.51 -1.58
C ALA A 337 4.35 -2.20 -2.90
N PHE A 338 3.89 -1.70 -4.04
CA PHE A 338 4.37 -2.12 -5.36
C PHE A 338 5.79 -1.62 -5.64
N LEU A 339 6.08 -0.36 -5.33
CA LEU A 339 7.43 0.21 -5.47
C LEU A 339 8.46 -0.62 -4.71
N ASN A 340 8.17 -0.97 -3.46
CA ASN A 340 9.03 -1.85 -2.65
C ASN A 340 9.22 -3.24 -3.29
N LEU A 341 8.19 -3.80 -3.92
CA LEU A 341 8.29 -5.09 -4.61
C LEU A 341 9.21 -5.01 -5.84
N ILE A 342 9.07 -3.97 -6.66
CA ILE A 342 9.87 -3.79 -7.87
C ILE A 342 11.32 -3.43 -7.53
N GLU A 343 11.55 -2.57 -6.54
CA GLU A 343 12.88 -2.23 -6.04
C GLU A 343 13.61 -3.48 -5.53
N SER A 344 12.94 -4.27 -4.67
CA SER A 344 13.43 -5.56 -4.18
C SER A 344 13.72 -6.54 -5.33
N TYR A 345 12.87 -6.62 -6.35
CA TYR A 345 13.11 -7.47 -7.52
C TYR A 345 14.31 -7.01 -8.37
N SER A 346 14.49 -5.69 -8.51
CA SER A 346 15.64 -5.11 -9.21
C SER A 346 16.95 -5.37 -8.46
N ASN A 347 16.94 -5.21 -7.13
CA ASN A 347 18.11 -5.50 -6.28
C ASN A 347 18.54 -6.96 -6.39
N GLY A 348 17.60 -7.90 -6.35
CA GLY A 348 17.90 -9.31 -6.55
C GLY A 348 18.48 -9.62 -7.93
N LYS A 349 18.06 -8.91 -9.00
CA LYS A 349 18.70 -9.08 -10.32
C LYS A 349 20.17 -8.68 -10.31
N ASN A 350 20.52 -7.64 -9.58
CA ASN A 350 21.90 -7.14 -9.51
C ASN A 350 22.83 -8.13 -8.78
N GLU A 351 22.31 -8.98 -7.87
CA GLU A 351 23.10 -10.05 -7.24
C GLU A 351 23.61 -11.08 -8.24
N LEU A 352 22.92 -11.27 -9.37
CA LEU A 352 23.33 -12.22 -10.40
C LEU A 352 24.71 -11.85 -10.97
N ASP A 353 25.01 -10.56 -11.11
CA ASP A 353 26.29 -10.11 -11.65
C ASP A 353 27.42 -10.32 -10.65
N GLN A 354 27.15 -10.17 -9.35
CA GLN A 354 28.10 -10.53 -8.29
C GLN A 354 28.38 -12.04 -8.27
N ILE A 355 27.35 -12.87 -8.41
CA ILE A 355 27.49 -14.33 -8.45
C ILE A 355 28.34 -14.78 -9.65
N LYS A 356 28.22 -14.12 -10.81
CA LYS A 356 29.04 -14.42 -12.00
C LYS A 356 30.54 -14.20 -11.77
N THR A 357 30.91 -13.27 -10.88
CA THR A 357 32.33 -13.00 -10.56
C THR A 357 32.98 -14.04 -9.66
N ILE A 358 32.20 -14.97 -9.09
CA ILE A 358 32.72 -16.03 -8.22
C ILE A 358 33.60 -17.00 -9.03
N SER A 359 34.81 -17.24 -8.53
CA SER A 359 35.82 -18.13 -9.13
C SER A 359 35.35 -19.58 -9.14
N ASN A 360 34.88 -20.08 -8.00
CA ASN A 360 34.35 -21.43 -7.84
C ASN A 360 33.03 -21.61 -8.61
N LYS A 361 33.11 -22.22 -9.80
CA LYS A 361 31.96 -22.41 -10.70
C LYS A 361 30.85 -23.28 -10.11
N ARG A 362 31.17 -24.23 -9.23
CA ARG A 362 30.16 -25.07 -8.57
C ARG A 362 29.38 -24.25 -7.55
N LEU A 363 30.07 -23.46 -6.72
CA LEU A 363 29.44 -22.54 -5.79
C LEU A 363 28.59 -21.50 -6.53
N ALA A 364 29.13 -20.86 -7.55
CA ALA A 364 28.41 -19.89 -8.37
C ALA A 364 27.10 -20.47 -8.94
N LYS A 365 27.12 -21.73 -9.41
CA LYS A 365 25.92 -22.42 -9.90
C LYS A 365 24.88 -22.65 -8.81
N VAL A 366 25.30 -23.07 -7.61
CA VAL A 366 24.40 -23.26 -6.46
C VAL A 366 23.75 -21.95 -6.06
N LEU A 367 24.54 -20.88 -5.90
CA LEU A 367 24.03 -19.56 -5.53
C LEU A 367 23.11 -18.99 -6.61
N ALA A 368 23.45 -19.15 -7.89
CA ALA A 368 22.61 -18.70 -9.01
C ALA A 368 21.24 -19.43 -9.03
N ASN A 369 21.20 -20.72 -8.69
CA ASN A 369 19.94 -21.46 -8.57
C ASN A 369 19.09 -20.93 -7.41
N ASN A 370 19.71 -20.70 -6.23
CA ASN A 370 19.00 -20.15 -5.08
C ASN A 370 18.45 -18.74 -5.36
N LEU A 371 19.24 -17.89 -6.01
CA LEU A 371 18.80 -16.58 -6.45
C LEU A 371 17.64 -16.70 -7.44
N LYS A 372 17.74 -17.59 -8.43
CA LYS A 372 16.67 -17.84 -9.42
C LYS A 372 15.36 -18.22 -8.73
N ASP A 373 15.39 -19.08 -7.72
CA ASP A 373 14.19 -19.48 -6.98
C ASP A 373 13.56 -18.31 -6.23
N SER A 374 14.38 -17.45 -5.59
CA SER A 374 13.90 -16.22 -4.96
C SER A 374 13.29 -15.25 -5.99
N LEU A 375 13.94 -15.02 -7.12
CA LEU A 375 13.46 -14.13 -8.18
C LEU A 375 12.16 -14.63 -8.82
N VAL A 376 12.04 -15.94 -9.08
CA VAL A 376 10.79 -16.54 -9.60
C VAL A 376 9.65 -16.34 -8.61
N LEU A 377 9.90 -16.48 -7.31
CA LEU A 377 8.89 -16.19 -6.30
C LEU A 377 8.48 -14.70 -6.29
N GLN A 378 9.45 -13.79 -6.39
CA GLN A 378 9.16 -12.36 -6.48
C GLN A 378 8.33 -12.01 -7.72
N GLN A 379 8.62 -12.59 -8.88
CA GLN A 379 7.80 -12.44 -10.09
C GLN A 379 6.36 -12.87 -9.83
N ARG A 380 6.15 -14.00 -9.18
CA ARG A 380 4.81 -14.48 -8.81
C ARG A 380 4.13 -13.56 -7.81
N LEU A 381 4.85 -13.00 -6.84
CA LEU A 381 4.33 -12.02 -5.88
C LEU A 381 3.90 -10.72 -6.57
N ILE A 382 4.71 -10.19 -7.49
CA ILE A 382 4.39 -9.00 -8.29
C ILE A 382 3.16 -9.27 -9.16
N GLY A 383 3.15 -10.38 -9.90
CA GLY A 383 2.00 -10.76 -10.73
C GLY A 383 0.72 -10.95 -9.92
N SER A 384 0.82 -11.57 -8.74
CA SER A 384 -0.30 -11.69 -7.79
C SER A 384 -0.78 -10.33 -7.29
N TYR A 385 0.14 -9.39 -7.05
CA TYR A 385 -0.19 -8.03 -6.62
C TYR A 385 -0.99 -7.27 -7.69
N VAL A 386 -0.47 -7.22 -8.92
CA VAL A 386 -1.13 -6.56 -10.05
C VAL A 386 -2.50 -7.17 -10.29
N LYS A 387 -2.58 -8.51 -10.33
CA LYS A 387 -3.86 -9.22 -10.46
C LYS A 387 -4.85 -8.84 -9.35
N LYS A 388 -4.39 -8.77 -8.10
CA LYS A 388 -5.21 -8.38 -6.96
C LYS A 388 -5.74 -6.95 -7.13
N ASN A 389 -4.88 -6.00 -7.49
CA ASN A 389 -5.29 -4.60 -7.70
C ASN A 389 -6.33 -4.50 -8.81
N LEU A 390 -6.09 -5.11 -9.97
CA LEU A 390 -7.07 -5.13 -11.08
C LEU A 390 -8.43 -5.72 -10.66
N ARG A 391 -8.43 -6.76 -9.82
CA ARG A 391 -9.66 -7.37 -9.30
C ARG A 391 -10.40 -6.48 -8.31
N ILE A 392 -9.67 -5.79 -7.43
CA ILE A 392 -10.25 -4.86 -6.48
C ILE A 392 -10.90 -3.72 -7.26
N SER A 393 -10.19 -3.12 -8.21
CA SER A 393 -10.73 -2.04 -9.03
C SER A 393 -11.92 -2.46 -9.88
N LEU A 394 -11.93 -3.70 -10.40
CA LEU A 394 -13.12 -4.28 -11.06
C LEU A 394 -14.32 -4.37 -10.10
N ALA A 395 -14.10 -4.85 -8.87
CA ALA A 395 -15.15 -4.92 -7.87
C ALA A 395 -15.68 -3.54 -7.45
N GLU A 396 -14.78 -2.56 -7.31
CA GLU A 396 -15.11 -1.16 -7.02
C GLU A 396 -15.90 -0.52 -8.16
N LEU A 397 -15.52 -0.76 -9.42
CA LEU A 397 -16.28 -0.32 -10.60
C LEU A 397 -17.67 -0.92 -10.62
N ASN A 398 -17.81 -2.23 -10.40
CA ASN A 398 -19.12 -2.88 -10.34
C ASN A 398 -19.98 -2.31 -9.22
N LYS A 399 -19.39 -2.03 -8.04
CA LYS A 399 -20.08 -1.34 -6.95
C LYS A 399 -20.50 0.08 -7.35
N ALA A 400 -19.64 0.81 -8.02
CA ALA A 400 -19.94 2.15 -8.50
C ALA A 400 -21.04 2.16 -9.56
N PHE A 401 -21.06 1.20 -10.50
CA PHE A 401 -22.17 1.03 -11.45
C PHE A 401 -23.52 0.80 -10.74
N MET A 402 -23.53 -0.03 -9.69
CA MET A 402 -24.75 -0.20 -8.88
C MET A 402 -25.17 1.13 -8.24
N GLY A 403 -24.22 1.85 -7.61
CA GLY A 403 -24.47 3.17 -7.04
C GLY A 403 -25.03 4.17 -8.04
N MET A 404 -24.43 4.25 -9.23
CA MET A 404 -24.87 5.11 -10.32
C MET A 404 -26.25 4.75 -10.83
N SER A 405 -26.58 3.45 -10.90
CA SER A 405 -27.92 2.97 -11.27
C SER A 405 -28.97 3.45 -10.26
N TYR A 406 -28.69 3.32 -8.95
CA TYR A 406 -29.58 3.81 -7.90
C TYR A 406 -29.77 5.32 -7.97
N ILE A 407 -28.68 6.08 -8.14
CA ILE A 407 -28.74 7.54 -8.29
C ILE A 407 -29.57 7.93 -9.51
N LYS A 408 -29.39 7.26 -10.65
CA LYS A 408 -30.18 7.49 -11.87
C LYS A 408 -31.67 7.27 -11.62
N LEU A 409 -32.05 6.19 -10.95
CA LEU A 409 -33.44 5.91 -10.59
C LEU A 409 -34.02 6.96 -9.66
N GLU A 410 -33.25 7.40 -8.66
CA GLU A 410 -33.68 8.43 -7.72
C GLU A 410 -33.87 9.79 -8.43
N ILE A 411 -32.96 10.16 -9.33
CA ILE A 411 -33.11 11.36 -10.17
C ILE A 411 -34.40 11.28 -10.99
N LEU A 412 -34.67 10.15 -11.67
CA LEU A 412 -35.89 9.97 -12.45
C LEU A 412 -37.15 10.11 -11.59
N ASN A 413 -37.14 9.53 -10.39
CA ASN A 413 -38.24 9.65 -9.44
C ASN A 413 -38.47 11.11 -9.02
N LYS A 414 -37.41 11.83 -8.66
CA LYS A 414 -37.49 13.25 -8.27
C LYS A 414 -37.96 14.15 -9.41
N ARG A 415 -37.43 13.96 -10.63
CA ARG A 415 -37.88 14.70 -11.82
C ARG A 415 -39.35 14.44 -12.11
N LYS A 416 -39.80 13.18 -11.99
CA LYS A 416 -41.22 12.83 -12.12
C LYS A 416 -42.06 13.61 -11.10
N SER A 417 -41.65 13.65 -9.83
CA SER A 417 -42.36 14.43 -8.80
C SER A 417 -42.41 15.93 -9.11
N LEU A 418 -41.31 16.54 -9.55
CA LEU A 418 -41.27 17.95 -9.93
C LEU A 418 -42.22 18.30 -11.09
N LEU A 419 -42.31 17.41 -12.08
CA LEU A 419 -43.25 17.57 -13.20
C LEU A 419 -44.70 17.57 -12.73
N TYR A 420 -45.05 16.79 -11.70
CA TYR A 420 -46.41 16.80 -11.14
C TYR A 420 -46.68 17.98 -10.20
N SER A 421 -45.65 18.58 -9.61
CA SER A 421 -45.79 19.69 -8.66
C SER A 421 -45.65 21.09 -9.28
N ASN A 422 -45.47 21.21 -10.61
CA ASN A 422 -45.21 22.47 -11.33
C ASN A 422 -44.16 23.37 -10.65
N THR A 423 -43.15 22.75 -10.02
CA THR A 423 -42.11 23.47 -9.29
C THR A 423 -40.96 23.78 -10.24
N GLU A 424 -40.72 25.07 -10.51
CA GLU A 424 -39.56 25.49 -11.29
C GLU A 424 -38.30 25.55 -10.42
N LEU A 425 -37.21 24.95 -10.91
CA LEU A 425 -35.89 25.03 -10.28
C LEU A 425 -35.26 26.41 -10.57
N SER A 426 -34.50 26.92 -9.62
CA SER A 426 -33.87 28.25 -9.70
C SER A 426 -32.78 28.28 -10.77
N SER A 427 -32.70 29.35 -11.57
CA SER A 427 -31.64 29.53 -12.58
C SER A 427 -30.29 30.02 -12.01
N VAL A 428 -30.24 30.40 -10.73
CA VAL A 428 -29.04 30.97 -10.09
C VAL A 428 -28.19 29.86 -9.49
N ARG A 429 -27.02 29.61 -10.09
CA ARG A 429 -26.16 28.45 -9.77
C ARG A 429 -25.48 28.50 -8.39
N GLY A 430 -25.02 29.68 -7.95
CA GLY A 430 -24.22 29.79 -6.72
C GLY A 430 -23.82 31.21 -6.35
N ASP A 431 -23.40 31.39 -5.10
CA ASP A 431 -23.05 32.67 -4.46
C ASP A 431 -22.18 32.40 -3.23
N VAL A 432 -21.20 33.27 -2.95
CA VAL A 432 -20.25 33.19 -1.82
C VAL A 432 -20.95 33.11 -0.46
N LYS A 433 -22.22 33.53 -0.36
CA LYS A 433 -23.05 33.38 0.85
C LYS A 433 -23.37 31.93 1.23
N TYR A 434 -23.24 30.98 0.31
CA TYR A 434 -23.48 29.55 0.57
C TYR A 434 -22.27 28.82 1.16
N LEU A 435 -21.17 29.54 1.42
CA LEU A 435 -19.96 28.99 2.03
C LEU A 435 -20.06 29.05 3.57
N LYS A 436 -19.87 27.90 4.24
CA LYS A 436 -19.66 27.84 5.69
C LYS A 436 -18.17 28.08 5.99
N ARG A 437 -17.85 29.15 6.73
CA ARG A 437 -16.48 29.60 7.00
C ARG A 437 -16.14 29.55 8.48
N ASN A 438 -14.87 29.36 8.79
CA ASN A 438 -14.30 29.69 10.10
C ASN A 438 -13.34 30.88 10.00
N GLU A 439 -12.94 31.44 11.14
CA GLU A 439 -12.10 32.66 11.22
C GLU A 439 -10.67 32.49 10.65
N LYS A 440 -10.24 31.26 10.35
CA LYS A 440 -8.89 30.94 9.87
C LYS A 440 -8.84 30.60 8.38
N GLN A 441 -9.97 30.72 7.67
CA GLN A 441 -10.07 30.36 6.25
C GLN A 441 -10.04 31.60 5.36
N TYR A 442 -9.03 31.64 4.48
CA TYR A 442 -8.92 32.61 3.39
C TYR A 442 -9.53 32.01 2.11
N PHE A 443 -10.14 32.84 1.27
CA PHE A 443 -10.84 32.41 0.07
C PHE A 443 -10.30 33.12 -1.17
N TRP A 444 -10.02 32.33 -2.20
CA TRP A 444 -9.65 32.81 -3.54
C TRP A 444 -10.55 32.15 -4.59
N THR A 445 -10.82 32.87 -5.68
CA THR A 445 -11.58 32.32 -6.79
C THR A 445 -10.71 31.38 -7.61
N PHE A 446 -11.16 30.15 -7.79
CA PHE A 446 -10.48 29.17 -8.64
C PHE A 446 -10.44 29.67 -10.09
N ASN A 447 -9.24 29.79 -10.64
CA ASN A 447 -8.98 30.31 -12.00
C ASN A 447 -8.72 29.19 -13.04
N GLY A 448 -8.83 27.92 -12.64
CA GLY A 448 -8.51 26.77 -13.49
C GLY A 448 -7.12 26.17 -13.26
N GLU A 449 -6.28 26.79 -12.44
CA GLU A 449 -4.94 26.30 -12.10
C GLU A 449 -4.97 25.61 -10.73
N PHE A 450 -4.35 24.43 -10.63
CA PHE A 450 -4.24 23.69 -9.38
C PHE A 450 -2.90 23.99 -8.69
N TRP A 451 -2.96 24.58 -7.51
CA TRP A 451 -1.78 24.84 -6.68
C TRP A 451 -1.57 23.73 -5.65
N ALA A 452 -0.31 23.32 -5.45
CA ALA A 452 0.04 22.15 -4.63
C ALA A 452 -0.37 22.31 -3.16
N ASP A 453 -0.32 23.53 -2.64
CA ASP A 453 -0.71 23.92 -1.30
C ASP A 453 -2.23 24.06 -1.13
N GLU A 454 -3.00 24.22 -2.20
CA GLU A 454 -4.47 24.31 -2.20
C GLU A 454 -5.17 22.96 -2.39
N LEU A 455 -4.45 21.91 -2.81
CA LEU A 455 -5.06 20.61 -3.06
C LEU A 455 -5.76 20.07 -1.81
N GLY A 456 -7.03 19.69 -1.94
CA GLY A 456 -7.88 19.21 -0.84
C GLY A 456 -8.67 20.30 -0.09
N ASP A 457 -8.40 21.57 -0.39
CA ASP A 457 -9.01 22.73 0.30
C ASP A 457 -10.04 23.48 -0.56
N TYR A 458 -10.24 23.08 -1.81
CA TYR A 458 -11.27 23.66 -2.68
C TYR A 458 -12.67 23.45 -2.07
N VAL A 459 -13.55 24.43 -2.28
CA VAL A 459 -14.96 24.41 -1.83
C VAL A 459 -15.82 25.08 -2.91
N PHE A 460 -16.95 24.47 -3.23
CA PHE A 460 -17.93 25.07 -4.14
C PHE A 460 -18.83 26.05 -3.40
N ALA A 461 -19.38 27.04 -4.11
CA ALA A 461 -20.37 27.98 -3.56
C ALA A 461 -21.75 27.77 -4.21
N LEU A 462 -22.12 26.51 -4.47
CA LEU A 462 -23.37 26.19 -5.16
C LEU A 462 -24.56 26.40 -4.23
N LYS A 463 -25.66 26.88 -4.81
CA LYS A 463 -26.94 26.97 -4.13
C LYS A 463 -27.58 25.57 -4.09
N SER A 464 -28.12 25.17 -2.94
CA SER A 464 -29.03 24.02 -2.89
C SER A 464 -30.36 24.40 -3.53
N GLU A 465 -30.84 23.58 -4.47
CA GLU A 465 -32.17 23.71 -5.06
C GLU A 465 -33.22 22.90 -4.30
N CYS A 466 -32.81 22.16 -3.27
CA CYS A 466 -33.75 21.57 -2.32
C CYS A 466 -34.34 22.70 -1.48
N ASN A 467 -35.65 22.91 -1.60
CA ASN A 467 -36.45 23.93 -0.90
C ASN A 467 -36.10 24.09 0.58
#